data_AF-K0RJB6-F1
#
_entry.id   AF-K0RJB6-F1
#
_cell.length_a   1.000
_cell.length_b   1.000
_cell.length_c   1.000
_cell.angle_alpha   90.00
_cell.angle_beta   90.00
_cell.angle_gamma   90.00
#
_symmetry.space_group_name_H-M   'P 1'
#
loop_
_entity.id
_entity.type
_entity.pdbx_description
1 polymer ?
#
loop_
_entity_poly.entity_id
_entity_poly.type
_entity_poly.pdbx_seq_one_letter_code
_entity_poly.pdbx_strand_id
1 'polypeptide(L)'
;MMSFIIYASLSLVVAALAAGSTRDGKSRTPPIEDRLASSADTIPYTTLSHSQSSGFGGKLTAIFDNAGDFAEFWAKHTSGRYPPEPAPDVDFSKDIVAAIFWGQKHSWGYVLDVTSIDWIDPNDFEVAINYDLSCPIGMVAAAISQPHQIIQFAKAGRVGFKPNYKATPLHFMINMETGDQAEADRVASEVNRLEGVYGYREDNPVRALCFSWGSCMIEGHMDSTKYTEAEARDLLEGIAGDTVDVFGGGDCDADSGFMTFPPTTAIVPPPTMDIDSEDLALDVLRTPPSGDIPMEYETLGMGSESGVTGRLLTTFDNAQDFESFWAEHTSNTNDPLPLPNVDFRSEMVAALFWGQRTSDGFFLGVTSVSLTDSNDPEATISYNLECAGGTADTILTQPHQIVKFSYASRVKFNPTYVQYPIGFFLEFDTTDEDELGRIYDEIESLPGLVELDSKWFCHEGYDSCEVHGGLDVAMYGTSEARELLEGVNDGDVNIMEIFHGIPCDESTGEDLPPPLLSLETDATGRGRLGGGPVMATYKKE
;
A
#
# COMPACT_ATOMS: atom_id res chain seq x y z
N MET A 1 -65.82 -40.76 1.64
CA MET A 1 -65.32 -40.61 3.02
C MET A 1 -64.36 -39.43 2.99
N MET A 2 -64.84 -38.20 3.23
CA MET A 2 -64.78 -37.49 4.53
C MET A 2 -63.32 -37.38 5.03
N SER A 3 -62.70 -36.22 5.28
CA SER A 3 -63.23 -34.90 5.65
C SER A 3 -62.24 -33.76 5.34
N PHE A 4 -62.80 -32.59 5.04
CA PHE A 4 -62.20 -31.26 5.15
C PHE A 4 -62.03 -30.87 6.63
N ILE A 5 -60.98 -30.13 6.99
CA ILE A 5 -60.92 -29.31 8.22
C ILE A 5 -60.61 -27.87 7.82
N ILE A 6 -61.58 -27.00 8.12
CA ILE A 6 -61.53 -25.54 8.10
C ILE A 6 -61.19 -25.11 9.53
N TYR A 7 -60.28 -24.15 9.71
CA TYR A 7 -60.23 -23.34 10.93
C TYR A 7 -60.48 -21.87 10.59
N ALA A 8 -61.54 -21.35 11.19
CA ALA A 8 -61.91 -19.95 11.17
C ALA A 8 -61.73 -19.35 12.57
N SER A 9 -61.51 -18.04 12.58
CA SER A 9 -61.87 -17.04 13.61
C SER A 9 -61.13 -17.04 14.96
N LEU A 10 -60.48 -15.91 15.25
CA LEU A 10 -60.73 -15.19 16.49
C LEU A 10 -60.50 -13.68 16.31
N SER A 11 -61.59 -12.92 16.35
CA SER A 11 -61.58 -11.47 16.56
C SER A 11 -61.56 -11.20 18.07
N LEU A 12 -60.75 -10.25 18.53
CA LEU A 12 -60.96 -9.60 19.83
C LEU A 12 -60.98 -8.09 19.66
N VAL A 13 -62.15 -7.52 19.95
CA VAL A 13 -62.45 -6.10 20.07
C VAL A 13 -62.13 -5.68 21.50
N VAL A 14 -61.36 -4.60 21.69
CA VAL A 14 -61.39 -3.80 22.92
C VAL A 14 -61.42 -2.33 22.54
N ALA A 15 -62.49 -1.65 22.94
CA ALA A 15 -62.67 -0.21 22.84
C ALA A 15 -63.18 0.35 24.18
N ALA A 16 -62.95 1.66 24.36
CA ALA A 16 -63.46 2.61 25.38
C ALA A 16 -62.46 2.95 26.52
N LEU A 17 -61.83 4.15 26.51
CA LEU A 17 -62.30 5.50 26.96
C LEU A 17 -62.14 5.66 28.50
N ALA A 18 -61.62 6.74 29.10
CA ALA A 18 -61.30 8.11 28.69
C ALA A 18 -60.47 8.85 29.78
N ALA A 19 -60.01 10.07 29.44
CA ALA A 19 -59.89 11.28 30.27
C ALA A 19 -58.47 11.86 30.49
N GLY A 20 -58.12 12.83 29.63
CA GLY A 20 -57.81 14.21 30.03
C GLY A 20 -56.48 14.51 30.74
N SER A 21 -55.56 15.15 30.01
CA SER A 21 -54.83 16.32 30.54
C SER A 21 -54.12 17.07 29.41
N THR A 22 -54.49 18.33 29.25
CA THR A 22 -53.88 19.31 28.36
C THR A 22 -52.54 19.77 28.92
N ARG A 23 -51.45 19.66 28.14
CA ARG A 23 -50.33 20.61 28.22
C ARG A 23 -49.48 20.59 26.95
N ASP A 24 -49.42 21.76 26.33
CA ASP A 24 -48.57 22.11 25.20
C ASP A 24 -47.09 21.85 25.50
N GLY A 25 -46.42 21.15 24.58
CA GLY A 25 -45.00 20.88 24.60
C GLY A 25 -44.55 20.44 23.21
N LYS A 26 -44.30 21.42 22.35
CA LYS A 26 -43.85 21.26 20.96
C LYS A 26 -42.43 20.68 20.94
N SER A 27 -42.31 19.35 20.95
CA SER A 27 -41.10 18.61 20.56
C SER A 27 -41.50 17.54 19.56
N ARG A 28 -41.17 17.77 18.29
CA ARG A 28 -41.38 16.82 17.20
C ARG A 28 -40.21 15.85 17.20
N THR A 29 -40.30 14.79 17.98
CA THR A 29 -39.59 13.54 17.65
C THR A 29 -40.40 12.89 16.53
N PRO A 30 -39.83 12.60 15.35
CA PRO A 30 -40.55 11.88 14.32
C PRO A 30 -40.99 10.49 14.83
N PRO A 31 -42.14 9.96 14.39
CA PRO A 31 -42.64 8.67 14.83
C PRO A 31 -41.65 7.55 14.43
N ILE A 32 -41.38 6.63 15.36
CA ILE A 32 -40.55 5.43 15.13
C ILE A 32 -41.11 4.55 14.00
N GLU A 33 -42.38 4.73 13.61
CA GLU A 33 -43.01 4.00 12.51
C GLU A 33 -42.47 4.37 11.12
N ASP A 34 -41.73 5.47 10.95
CA ASP A 34 -41.15 5.87 9.66
C ASP A 34 -39.78 5.21 9.38
N ARG A 35 -39.19 4.49 10.35
CA ARG A 35 -37.92 3.75 10.15
C ARG A 35 -38.10 2.28 9.72
N LEU A 36 -39.33 1.78 9.68
CA LEU A 36 -39.64 0.41 9.23
C LEU A 36 -40.16 0.32 7.79
N ALA A 37 -40.34 1.46 7.12
CA ALA A 37 -40.79 1.52 5.72
C ALA A 37 -39.65 1.50 4.68
N SER A 38 -38.38 1.55 5.12
CA SER A 38 -37.20 1.62 4.23
C SER A 38 -36.57 0.26 3.88
N SER A 39 -37.13 -0.86 4.34
CA SER A 39 -36.55 -2.20 4.11
C SER A 39 -37.24 -3.00 3.00
N ALA A 40 -38.22 -2.43 2.30
CA ALA A 40 -38.99 -3.15 1.28
C ALA A 40 -38.26 -3.25 -0.08
N ASP A 41 -37.26 -2.40 -0.31
CA ASP A 41 -36.59 -2.29 -1.60
C ASP A 41 -35.20 -2.95 -1.65
N THR A 42 -34.69 -3.47 -0.51
CA THR A 42 -33.39 -4.14 -0.45
C THR A 42 -33.54 -5.67 -0.61
N ILE A 43 -32.76 -6.24 -1.52
CA ILE A 43 -32.69 -7.67 -1.82
C ILE A 43 -31.67 -8.31 -0.88
N PRO A 44 -32.04 -9.39 -0.15
CA PRO A 44 -31.08 -10.13 0.65
C PRO A 44 -30.05 -10.82 -0.23
N TYR A 45 -28.80 -10.85 0.23
CA TYR A 45 -27.71 -11.57 -0.42
C TYR A 45 -26.93 -12.43 0.56
N THR A 46 -26.21 -13.41 0.02
CA THR A 46 -25.27 -14.26 0.76
C THR A 46 -23.87 -13.98 0.23
N THR A 47 -22.92 -13.70 1.12
CA THR A 47 -21.50 -13.59 0.75
C THR A 47 -20.93 -14.98 0.51
N LEU A 48 -20.41 -15.21 -0.70
CA LEU A 48 -19.72 -16.44 -1.10
C LEU A 48 -18.21 -16.37 -0.80
N SER A 49 -17.59 -15.20 -1.03
CA SER A 49 -16.19 -14.92 -0.69
C SER A 49 -16.02 -13.46 -0.31
N HIS A 50 -15.19 -13.18 0.69
CA HIS A 50 -14.75 -11.83 1.05
C HIS A 50 -13.34 -11.94 1.63
N SER A 51 -12.35 -11.38 0.94
CA SER A 51 -10.95 -11.47 1.35
C SER A 51 -10.07 -10.40 0.67
N GLN A 52 -8.83 -10.32 1.14
CA GLN A 52 -7.76 -9.46 0.64
C GLN A 52 -6.83 -10.18 -0.35
N SER A 53 -7.14 -11.41 -0.75
CA SER A 53 -6.29 -12.21 -1.64
C SER A 53 -7.09 -12.92 -2.73
N SER A 54 -6.67 -12.73 -3.97
CA SER A 54 -7.23 -13.35 -5.17
C SER A 54 -6.20 -13.52 -6.29
N GLY A 55 -6.41 -14.51 -7.16
CA GLY A 55 -5.70 -14.62 -8.45
C GLY A 55 -6.01 -13.51 -9.47
N PHE A 56 -6.87 -12.53 -9.16
CA PHE A 56 -7.15 -11.37 -10.01
C PHE A 56 -6.44 -10.10 -9.53
N GLY A 57 -5.47 -9.61 -10.32
CA GLY A 57 -4.79 -8.34 -10.04
C GLY A 57 -5.50 -7.09 -10.56
N GLY A 58 -6.51 -7.22 -11.43
CA GLY A 58 -7.21 -6.08 -12.03
C GLY A 58 -8.52 -5.69 -11.31
N LYS A 59 -8.95 -4.43 -11.46
CA LYS A 59 -10.32 -4.00 -11.12
C LYS A 59 -11.33 -4.78 -11.98
N LEU A 60 -12.36 -5.36 -11.37
CA LEU A 60 -13.36 -6.17 -12.08
C LEU A 60 -14.71 -6.09 -11.38
N THR A 61 -15.77 -5.90 -12.18
CA THR A 61 -17.16 -6.17 -11.78
C THR A 61 -17.76 -7.14 -12.77
N ALA A 62 -18.29 -8.27 -12.31
CA ALA A 62 -18.85 -9.31 -13.17
C ALA A 62 -20.15 -9.88 -12.60
N ILE A 63 -21.04 -10.34 -13.49
CA ILE A 63 -22.28 -11.04 -13.15
C ILE A 63 -22.26 -12.41 -13.82
N PHE A 64 -22.66 -13.44 -13.08
CA PHE A 64 -22.78 -14.81 -13.55
C PHE A 64 -24.21 -15.31 -13.33
N ASP A 65 -24.82 -15.81 -14.39
CA ASP A 65 -26.18 -16.33 -14.40
C ASP A 65 -26.26 -17.83 -14.73
N ASN A 66 -25.11 -18.49 -14.81
CA ASN A 66 -24.98 -19.91 -15.08
C ASN A 66 -23.73 -20.50 -14.39
N ALA A 67 -23.78 -21.82 -14.16
CA ALA A 67 -22.75 -22.53 -13.40
C ALA A 67 -21.42 -22.69 -14.14
N GLY A 68 -21.43 -22.74 -15.47
CA GLY A 68 -20.22 -22.93 -16.26
C GLY A 68 -19.28 -21.73 -16.16
N ASP A 69 -19.80 -20.55 -16.51
CA ASP A 69 -19.04 -19.31 -16.48
C ASP A 69 -18.57 -18.97 -15.05
N PHE A 70 -19.42 -19.21 -14.05
CA PHE A 70 -19.04 -19.01 -12.66
C PHE A 70 -17.93 -19.96 -12.19
N ALA A 71 -17.97 -21.24 -12.60
CA ALA A 71 -16.93 -22.20 -12.23
C ALA A 71 -15.57 -21.86 -12.86
N GLU A 72 -15.56 -21.43 -14.13
CA GLU A 72 -14.33 -20.95 -14.80
C GLU A 72 -13.77 -19.71 -14.11
N PHE A 73 -14.63 -18.73 -13.82
CA PHE A 73 -14.26 -17.54 -13.07
C PHE A 73 -13.71 -17.89 -11.68
N TRP A 74 -14.39 -18.78 -10.95
CA TRP A 74 -14.00 -19.17 -9.59
C TRP A 74 -12.64 -19.86 -9.57
N ALA A 75 -12.37 -20.77 -10.52
CA ALA A 75 -11.08 -21.42 -10.65
C ALA A 75 -9.93 -20.42 -10.85
N LYS A 76 -10.17 -19.35 -11.62
CA LYS A 76 -9.19 -18.25 -11.77
C LYS A 76 -9.09 -17.40 -10.51
N HIS A 77 -10.21 -17.09 -9.86
CA HIS A 77 -10.25 -16.32 -8.62
C HIS A 77 -9.41 -16.97 -7.52
N THR A 78 -9.50 -18.29 -7.40
CA THR A 78 -8.84 -19.10 -6.36
C THR A 78 -7.53 -19.74 -6.83
N SER A 79 -6.99 -19.36 -8.00
CA SER A 79 -5.77 -19.97 -8.55
C SER A 79 -4.53 -19.76 -7.66
N GLY A 80 -4.53 -18.69 -6.85
CA GLY A 80 -3.50 -18.43 -5.85
C GLY A 80 -3.67 -19.19 -4.53
N ARG A 81 -4.72 -20.02 -4.38
CA ARG A 81 -4.94 -20.87 -3.20
C ARG A 81 -4.69 -22.33 -3.56
N TYR A 82 -4.07 -23.07 -2.64
CA TYR A 82 -3.88 -24.49 -2.80
C TYR A 82 -4.35 -25.29 -1.57
N PRO A 83 -5.14 -26.38 -1.75
CA PRO A 83 -5.83 -26.74 -2.99
C PRO A 83 -6.79 -25.62 -3.45
N PRO A 84 -7.04 -25.45 -4.77
CA PRO A 84 -8.02 -24.48 -5.22
C PRO A 84 -9.37 -24.80 -4.59
N GLU A 85 -10.01 -23.79 -4.00
CA GLU A 85 -11.30 -23.97 -3.36
C GLU A 85 -12.35 -24.32 -4.42
N PRO A 86 -13.16 -25.38 -4.24
CA PRO A 86 -14.21 -25.71 -5.19
C PRO A 86 -15.25 -24.57 -5.23
N ALA A 87 -15.80 -24.31 -6.42
CA ALA A 87 -16.86 -23.32 -6.59
C ALA A 87 -18.07 -23.63 -5.68
N PRO A 88 -18.65 -22.63 -5.00
CA PRO A 88 -19.88 -22.80 -4.23
C PRO A 88 -21.04 -23.31 -5.11
N ASP A 89 -21.88 -24.16 -4.53
CA ASP A 89 -23.10 -24.67 -5.20
C ASP A 89 -24.18 -23.58 -5.21
N VAL A 90 -24.47 -23.03 -6.39
CA VAL A 90 -25.44 -21.95 -6.58
C VAL A 90 -26.56 -22.43 -7.51
N ASP A 91 -27.82 -22.24 -7.08
CA ASP A 91 -28.99 -22.54 -7.89
C ASP A 91 -29.26 -21.38 -8.87
N PHE A 92 -28.56 -21.37 -10.00
CA PHE A 92 -28.69 -20.34 -11.06
C PHE A 92 -30.09 -20.26 -11.73
N SER A 93 -30.99 -21.19 -11.39
CA SER A 93 -32.40 -21.06 -11.77
C SER A 93 -33.15 -20.02 -10.94
N LYS A 94 -32.67 -19.73 -9.73
CA LYS A 94 -33.25 -18.79 -8.76
C LYS A 94 -32.37 -17.58 -8.48
N ASP A 95 -31.06 -17.77 -8.52
CA ASP A 95 -30.08 -16.80 -8.09
C ASP A 95 -29.11 -16.42 -9.21
N ILE A 96 -28.40 -15.32 -9.00
CA ILE A 96 -27.22 -14.90 -9.78
C ILE A 96 -26.08 -14.59 -8.81
N VAL A 97 -24.85 -14.58 -9.34
CA VAL A 97 -23.65 -14.22 -8.59
C VAL A 97 -23.10 -12.91 -9.13
N ALA A 98 -22.74 -11.98 -8.24
CA ALA A 98 -21.94 -10.81 -8.58
C ALA A 98 -20.58 -10.88 -7.91
N ALA A 99 -19.56 -10.45 -8.63
CA ALA A 99 -18.17 -10.45 -8.16
C ALA A 99 -17.57 -9.05 -8.35
N ILE A 100 -16.97 -8.51 -7.30
CA ILE A 100 -16.42 -7.15 -7.26
C ILE A 100 -14.97 -7.25 -6.76
N PHE A 101 -14.03 -6.72 -7.54
CA PHE A 101 -12.59 -6.69 -7.25
C PHE A 101 -12.10 -5.26 -7.36
N TRP A 102 -11.36 -4.84 -6.35
CA TRP A 102 -10.74 -3.51 -6.35
C TRP A 102 -9.38 -3.46 -7.06
N GLY A 103 -8.95 -4.61 -7.59
CA GLY A 103 -7.63 -4.78 -8.16
C GLY A 103 -6.54 -4.89 -7.11
N GLN A 104 -5.30 -4.99 -7.59
CA GLN A 104 -4.13 -5.13 -6.76
C GLN A 104 -3.80 -3.82 -6.04
N LYS A 105 -3.43 -3.94 -4.76
CA LYS A 105 -2.97 -2.85 -3.91
C LYS A 105 -1.63 -3.20 -3.29
N HIS A 106 -0.81 -2.19 -3.02
CA HIS A 106 0.57 -2.35 -2.52
C HIS A 106 0.68 -2.37 -0.98
N SER A 107 -0.45 -2.29 -0.28
CA SER A 107 -0.50 -2.44 1.17
C SER A 107 -1.76 -3.17 1.62
N TRP A 108 -1.78 -3.55 2.89
CA TRP A 108 -2.99 -3.98 3.58
C TRP A 108 -3.89 -2.79 3.94
N GLY A 109 -5.13 -3.07 4.37
CA GLY A 109 -6.03 -2.06 4.95
C GLY A 109 -7.05 -1.47 3.98
N TYR A 110 -6.97 -1.81 2.69
CA TYR A 110 -8.04 -1.52 1.73
C TYR A 110 -9.25 -2.40 2.04
N VAL A 111 -10.43 -1.81 2.15
CA VAL A 111 -11.67 -2.55 2.44
C VAL A 111 -12.67 -2.35 1.30
N LEU A 112 -13.25 -3.46 0.84
CA LEU A 112 -14.35 -3.50 -0.12
C LEU A 112 -15.51 -4.24 0.52
N ASP A 113 -16.62 -3.54 0.74
CA ASP A 113 -17.81 -4.11 1.40
C ASP A 113 -19.08 -3.79 0.60
N VAL A 114 -19.75 -4.79 0.06
CA VAL A 114 -21.13 -4.67 -0.40
C VAL A 114 -22.02 -4.32 0.78
N THR A 115 -22.70 -3.19 0.70
CA THR A 115 -23.56 -2.67 1.77
C THR A 115 -25.03 -2.98 1.55
N SER A 116 -25.47 -3.01 0.29
CA SER A 116 -26.87 -3.26 -0.05
C SER A 116 -27.04 -3.63 -1.53
N ILE A 117 -28.16 -4.29 -1.82
CA ILE A 117 -28.64 -4.51 -3.18
C ILE A 117 -30.06 -3.95 -3.24
N ASP A 118 -30.28 -2.89 -4.00
CA ASP A 118 -31.58 -2.21 -4.04
C ASP A 118 -32.24 -2.34 -5.41
N TRP A 119 -33.56 -2.49 -5.43
CA TRP A 119 -34.32 -2.38 -6.67
C TRP A 119 -34.24 -0.95 -7.22
N ILE A 120 -33.83 -0.81 -8.48
CA ILE A 120 -33.98 0.44 -9.24
C ILE A 120 -35.37 0.48 -9.88
N ASP A 121 -35.76 -0.62 -10.54
CA ASP A 121 -37.11 -0.82 -11.08
C ASP A 121 -37.53 -2.29 -10.86
N PRO A 122 -38.44 -2.56 -9.91
CA PRO A 122 -38.94 -3.91 -9.68
C PRO A 122 -39.66 -4.54 -10.88
N ASN A 123 -40.19 -3.73 -11.82
CA ASN A 123 -40.93 -4.25 -12.98
C ASN A 123 -40.01 -4.71 -14.12
N ASP A 124 -38.81 -4.13 -14.21
CA ASP A 124 -37.79 -4.51 -15.20
C ASP A 124 -36.68 -5.39 -14.60
N PHE A 125 -36.86 -5.81 -13.36
CA PHE A 125 -35.88 -6.57 -12.59
C PHE A 125 -34.50 -5.89 -12.56
N GLU A 126 -34.45 -4.56 -12.50
CA GLU A 126 -33.20 -3.80 -12.48
C GLU A 126 -32.78 -3.53 -11.03
N VAL A 127 -31.53 -3.84 -10.69
CA VAL A 127 -30.98 -3.72 -9.33
C VAL A 127 -29.67 -2.94 -9.33
N ALA A 128 -29.39 -2.25 -8.22
CA ALA A 128 -28.11 -1.62 -7.95
C ALA A 128 -27.42 -2.35 -6.79
N ILE A 129 -26.17 -2.77 -6.99
CA ILE A 129 -25.30 -3.22 -5.91
C ILE A 129 -24.53 -2.01 -5.41
N ASN A 130 -24.81 -1.57 -4.19
CA ASN A 130 -24.05 -0.52 -3.52
C ASN A 130 -22.95 -1.16 -2.68
N TYR A 131 -21.73 -0.64 -2.79
CA TYR A 131 -20.59 -1.15 -2.05
C TYR A 131 -19.65 -0.03 -1.65
N ASP A 132 -19.10 -0.13 -0.46
CA ASP A 132 -18.17 0.81 0.10
C ASP A 132 -16.73 0.41 -0.25
N LEU A 133 -15.91 1.40 -0.59
CA LEU A 133 -14.48 1.28 -0.81
C LEU A 133 -13.75 2.18 0.19
N SER A 134 -12.91 1.63 1.05
CA SER A 134 -12.21 2.38 2.11
C SER A 134 -10.71 2.20 2.00
N CYS A 135 -9.97 3.30 2.06
CA CYS A 135 -8.52 3.27 2.07
C CYS A 135 -7.97 2.86 3.45
N PRO A 136 -6.72 2.36 3.50
CA PRO A 136 -6.00 2.22 4.75
C PRO A 136 -5.93 3.57 5.49
N ILE A 137 -6.14 3.54 6.81
CA ILE A 137 -5.96 4.70 7.69
C ILE A 137 -4.70 4.44 8.53
N GLY A 138 -3.73 5.35 8.46
CA GLY A 138 -2.47 5.24 9.21
C GLY A 138 -1.45 4.26 8.61
N MET A 139 -0.47 3.87 9.42
CA MET A 139 0.57 2.92 9.01
C MET A 139 -0.02 1.51 8.86
N VAL A 140 0.15 0.93 7.68
CA VAL A 140 -0.27 -0.44 7.35
C VAL A 140 0.90 -1.22 6.81
N ALA A 141 0.91 -2.53 7.04
CA ALA A 141 1.93 -3.42 6.51
C ALA A 141 1.98 -3.34 4.97
N ALA A 142 3.19 -3.21 4.43
CA ALA A 142 3.42 -3.28 2.99
C ALA A 142 3.23 -4.73 2.54
N ALA A 143 2.16 -4.99 1.80
CA ALA A 143 1.98 -6.26 1.11
C ALA A 143 1.00 -6.12 -0.04
N ILE A 144 1.16 -7.01 -1.01
CA ILE A 144 0.26 -7.09 -2.14
C ILE A 144 -1.09 -7.66 -1.68
N SER A 145 -2.16 -6.90 -1.83
CA SER A 145 -3.53 -7.33 -1.56
C SER A 145 -4.42 -7.18 -2.80
N GLN A 146 -5.46 -8.00 -2.92
CA GLN A 146 -6.52 -7.91 -3.93
C GLN A 146 -7.91 -7.95 -3.23
N PRO A 147 -8.37 -6.82 -2.65
CA PRO A 147 -9.67 -6.75 -1.98
C PRO A 147 -10.79 -7.13 -2.94
N HIS A 148 -11.63 -8.06 -2.51
CA HIS A 148 -12.78 -8.51 -3.30
C HIS A 148 -13.93 -9.00 -2.43
N GLN A 149 -15.13 -8.97 -3.02
CA GLN A 149 -16.30 -9.63 -2.47
C GLN A 149 -17.12 -10.26 -3.60
N ILE A 150 -17.56 -11.50 -3.35
CA ILE A 150 -18.41 -12.28 -4.25
C ILE A 150 -19.69 -12.59 -3.48
N ILE A 151 -20.84 -12.26 -4.07
CA ILE A 151 -22.16 -12.37 -3.44
C ILE A 151 -23.14 -13.10 -4.35
N GLN A 152 -24.07 -13.83 -3.74
CA GLN A 152 -25.20 -14.49 -4.37
C GLN A 152 -26.50 -13.81 -3.94
N PHE A 153 -27.41 -13.55 -4.87
CA PHE A 153 -28.72 -12.98 -4.57
C PHE A 153 -29.76 -13.39 -5.62
N ALA A 154 -31.04 -13.10 -5.32
CA ALA A 154 -32.15 -13.46 -6.18
C ALA A 154 -31.99 -12.90 -7.60
N LYS A 155 -32.38 -13.70 -8.59
CA LYS A 155 -32.22 -13.38 -10.02
C LYS A 155 -32.80 -12.01 -10.39
N ALA A 156 -31.98 -11.22 -11.08
CA ALA A 156 -32.31 -9.91 -11.62
C ALA A 156 -32.10 -9.89 -13.14
N GLY A 157 -32.76 -8.96 -13.83
CA GLY A 157 -32.63 -8.76 -15.28
C GLY A 157 -31.42 -7.90 -15.63
N ARG A 158 -31.26 -6.75 -14.95
CA ARG A 158 -30.14 -5.83 -15.15
C ARG A 158 -29.50 -5.50 -13.81
N VAL A 159 -28.17 -5.48 -13.75
CA VAL A 159 -27.41 -5.22 -12.51
C VAL A 159 -26.46 -4.05 -12.75
N GLY A 160 -26.62 -2.99 -11.97
CA GLY A 160 -25.69 -1.86 -11.91
C GLY A 160 -24.80 -1.96 -10.67
N PHE A 161 -23.56 -1.47 -10.79
CA PHE A 161 -22.60 -1.37 -9.70
C PHE A 161 -22.45 0.09 -9.30
N LYS A 162 -22.64 0.39 -8.01
CA LYS A 162 -22.57 1.75 -7.45
C LYS A 162 -21.49 1.78 -6.36
N PRO A 163 -20.22 2.09 -6.70
CA PRO A 163 -19.20 2.30 -5.69
C PRO A 163 -19.54 3.51 -4.83
N ASN A 164 -19.27 3.39 -3.55
CA ASN A 164 -19.28 4.48 -2.58
C ASN A 164 -17.88 4.56 -1.95
N TYR A 165 -17.08 5.50 -2.41
CA TYR A 165 -15.75 5.71 -1.83
C TYR A 165 -15.93 6.36 -0.46
N LYS A 166 -15.63 5.63 0.60
CA LYS A 166 -15.61 6.21 1.94
C LYS A 166 -14.49 7.23 1.94
N ALA A 167 -14.88 8.46 2.27
CA ALA A 167 -13.95 9.55 2.36
C ALA A 167 -12.89 9.19 3.42
N THR A 168 -11.62 9.19 3.00
CA THR A 168 -10.51 8.97 3.93
C THR A 168 -10.46 10.19 4.85
N PRO A 169 -10.51 10.05 6.18
CA PRO A 169 -10.43 11.22 7.03
C PRO A 169 -9.15 12.00 6.78
N LEU A 170 -9.23 13.32 6.90
CA LEU A 170 -8.05 14.17 6.93
C LEU A 170 -7.33 13.91 8.25
N HIS A 171 -6.12 13.38 8.19
CA HIS A 171 -5.27 13.29 9.35
C HIS A 171 -4.62 14.65 9.59
N PHE A 172 -4.51 15.06 10.85
CA PHE A 172 -3.79 16.29 11.18
C PHE A 172 -2.89 16.11 12.39
N MET A 173 -1.84 16.92 12.41
CA MET A 173 -0.88 17.05 13.47
C MET A 173 -0.63 18.54 13.73
N ILE A 174 -0.76 18.95 14.99
CA ILE A 174 -0.42 20.29 15.45
C ILE A 174 0.82 20.15 16.32
N ASN A 175 1.92 20.73 15.89
CA ASN A 175 3.16 20.76 16.65
C ASN A 175 3.21 22.06 17.44
N MET A 176 3.36 21.94 18.76
CA MET A 176 3.46 23.08 19.66
C MET A 176 4.85 23.10 20.28
N GLU A 177 5.62 24.13 19.96
CA GLU A 177 6.95 24.35 20.53
C GLU A 177 6.92 24.53 22.04
N THR A 178 5.81 25.06 22.57
CA THR A 178 5.66 25.23 24.01
C THR A 178 5.29 23.91 24.68
N GLY A 179 6.12 23.45 25.61
CA GLY A 179 5.82 22.32 26.49
C GLY A 179 4.78 22.62 27.57
N ASP A 180 4.01 23.71 27.43
CA ASP A 180 2.93 24.02 28.36
C ASP A 180 1.72 23.13 28.08
N GLN A 181 1.63 22.03 28.84
CA GLN A 181 0.50 21.11 28.79
C GLN A 181 -0.86 21.81 28.93
N ALA A 182 -0.96 22.88 29.71
CA ALA A 182 -2.24 23.57 29.91
C ALA A 182 -2.71 24.27 28.63
N GLU A 183 -1.77 24.83 27.87
CA GLU A 183 -2.05 25.46 26.58
C GLU A 183 -2.35 24.41 25.51
N ALA A 184 -1.59 23.31 25.47
CA ALA A 184 -1.87 22.21 24.56
C ALA A 184 -3.24 21.56 24.83
N ASP A 185 -3.64 21.39 26.09
CA ASP A 185 -4.97 20.91 26.46
C ASP A 185 -6.09 21.90 26.07
N ARG A 186 -5.81 23.22 26.11
CA ARG A 186 -6.74 24.27 25.64
C ARG A 186 -6.95 24.15 24.14
N VAL A 187 -5.87 24.08 23.36
CA VAL A 187 -5.91 23.91 21.89
C VAL A 187 -6.64 22.62 21.52
N ALA A 188 -6.29 21.48 22.13
CA ALA A 188 -6.96 20.21 21.88
C ALA A 188 -8.47 20.29 22.21
N SER A 189 -8.85 21.01 23.27
CA SER A 189 -10.25 21.23 23.64
C SER A 189 -11.00 22.11 22.64
N GLU A 190 -10.32 23.04 21.96
CA GLU A 190 -10.89 23.87 20.91
C GLU A 190 -11.04 23.10 19.59
N VAL A 191 -10.04 22.32 19.22
CA VAL A 191 -10.08 21.40 18.07
C VAL A 191 -11.23 20.41 18.20
N ASN A 192 -11.44 19.84 19.40
CA ASN A 192 -12.59 18.95 19.68
C ASN A 192 -13.98 19.63 19.57
N ARG A 193 -14.07 20.96 19.44
CA ARG A 193 -15.35 21.66 19.19
C ARG A 193 -15.71 21.73 17.71
N LEU A 194 -14.76 21.46 16.81
CA LEU A 194 -15.00 21.38 15.38
C LEU A 194 -15.84 20.14 15.06
N GLU A 195 -16.75 20.26 14.10
CA GLU A 195 -17.72 19.21 13.79
C GLU A 195 -17.08 18.08 12.97
N GLY A 196 -17.12 16.84 13.44
CA GLY A 196 -16.48 15.73 12.71
C GLY A 196 -14.98 15.61 12.97
N VAL A 197 -14.48 16.25 14.03
CA VAL A 197 -13.14 16.01 14.57
C VAL A 197 -13.19 14.90 15.61
N TYR A 198 -12.21 13.99 15.54
CA TYR A 198 -12.05 12.87 16.47
C TYR A 198 -10.57 12.47 16.56
N GLY A 199 -10.21 11.75 17.62
CA GLY A 199 -8.85 11.23 17.82
C GLY A 199 -8.57 9.99 16.98
N TYR A 200 -7.52 9.23 17.33
CA TYR A 200 -7.15 8.00 16.61
C TYR A 200 -8.22 6.89 16.60
N ARG A 201 -9.25 7.02 17.43
CA ARG A 201 -10.48 6.22 17.37
C ARG A 201 -11.64 7.18 17.24
N GLU A 202 -12.63 6.84 16.40
CA GLU A 202 -13.81 7.68 16.13
C GLU A 202 -14.59 8.08 17.40
N ASP A 203 -14.50 7.29 18.47
CA ASP A 203 -15.16 7.54 19.76
C ASP A 203 -14.31 8.35 20.75
N ASN A 204 -13.04 8.61 20.43
CA ASN A 204 -12.13 9.32 21.31
C ASN A 204 -12.01 10.81 20.93
N PRO A 205 -11.98 11.72 21.90
CA PRO A 205 -11.55 13.09 21.63
C PRO A 205 -10.05 13.13 21.32
N VAL A 206 -9.66 14.13 20.54
CA VAL A 206 -8.28 14.54 20.31
C VAL A 206 -7.62 14.93 21.63
N ARG A 207 -6.35 14.58 21.84
CA ARG A 207 -5.61 14.86 23.08
C ARG A 207 -4.24 15.44 22.75
N ALA A 208 -3.74 16.27 23.66
CA ALA A 208 -2.35 16.71 23.64
C ALA A 208 -1.43 15.63 24.23
N LEU A 209 -0.33 15.37 23.54
CA LEU A 209 0.77 14.51 23.94
C LEU A 209 1.99 15.40 24.15
N CYS A 210 2.32 15.71 25.41
CA CYS A 210 3.51 16.49 25.72
C CYS A 210 4.69 15.57 26.08
N PHE A 211 5.83 15.85 25.46
CA PHE A 211 7.04 15.07 25.62
C PHE A 211 7.96 15.67 26.69
N SER A 212 8.82 14.86 27.27
CA SER A 212 9.73 15.30 28.35
C SER A 212 10.76 16.34 27.90
N TRP A 213 11.02 16.47 26.61
CA TRP A 213 11.91 17.49 26.04
C TRP A 213 11.22 18.84 25.82
N GLY A 214 9.96 18.99 26.22
CA GLY A 214 9.30 20.29 26.30
C GLY A 214 8.57 20.74 25.04
N SER A 215 8.21 19.83 24.12
CA SER A 215 7.22 20.11 23.07
C SER A 215 5.92 19.33 23.33
N CYS A 216 4.83 19.79 22.73
CA CYS A 216 3.54 19.10 22.75
C CYS A 216 3.05 18.86 21.33
N MET A 217 2.37 17.75 21.11
CA MET A 217 1.76 17.39 19.84
C MET A 217 0.28 17.12 20.04
N ILE A 218 -0.56 17.58 19.11
CA ILE A 218 -1.99 17.27 19.08
C ILE A 218 -2.28 16.60 17.75
N GLU A 219 -2.77 15.37 17.82
CA GLU A 219 -2.98 14.53 16.63
C GLU A 219 -4.42 14.04 16.58
N GLY A 220 -5.00 14.05 15.38
CA GLY A 220 -6.38 13.62 15.18
C GLY A 220 -6.78 13.46 13.73
N HIS A 221 -8.09 13.34 13.54
CA HIS A 221 -8.74 13.18 12.24
C HIS A 221 -9.90 14.15 12.09
N MET A 222 -10.13 14.63 10.87
CA MET A 222 -11.30 15.42 10.47
C MET A 222 -12.06 14.69 9.37
N ASP A 223 -13.38 14.74 9.44
CA ASP A 223 -14.28 14.22 8.40
C ASP A 223 -14.08 14.97 7.08
N SER A 224 -13.47 14.31 6.10
CA SER A 224 -13.20 14.87 4.77
C SER A 224 -14.44 15.11 3.93
N THR A 225 -15.62 14.62 4.34
CA THR A 225 -16.89 15.01 3.72
C THR A 225 -17.34 16.41 4.14
N LYS A 226 -16.77 16.96 5.23
CA LYS A 226 -17.11 18.27 5.78
C LYS A 226 -16.07 19.33 5.49
N TYR A 227 -14.81 18.93 5.35
CA TYR A 227 -13.69 19.83 5.16
C TYR A 227 -12.82 19.35 4.00
N THR A 228 -12.41 20.29 3.15
CA THR A 228 -11.24 20.10 2.28
C THR A 228 -9.95 20.21 3.11
N GLU A 229 -8.82 19.71 2.58
CA GLU A 229 -7.53 19.83 3.25
C GLU A 229 -7.18 21.30 3.57
N ALA A 230 -7.43 22.21 2.63
CA ALA A 230 -7.18 23.64 2.80
C ALA A 230 -8.08 24.25 3.90
N GLU A 231 -9.37 23.93 3.92
CA GLU A 231 -10.29 24.43 4.97
C GLU A 231 -9.94 23.87 6.35
N ALA A 232 -9.56 22.59 6.43
CA ALA A 232 -9.10 21.98 7.66
C ALA A 232 -7.83 22.67 8.18
N ARG A 233 -6.85 22.91 7.30
CA ARG A 233 -5.62 23.63 7.61
C ARG A 233 -5.91 25.04 8.14
N ASP A 234 -6.67 25.84 7.40
CA ASP A 234 -7.05 27.21 7.80
C ASP A 234 -7.75 27.24 9.18
N LEU A 235 -8.65 26.28 9.45
CA LEU A 235 -9.36 26.19 10.73
C LEU A 235 -8.43 25.84 11.89
N LEU A 236 -7.54 24.88 11.69
CA LEU A 236 -6.61 24.42 12.71
C LEU A 236 -5.53 25.47 12.98
N GLU A 237 -5.00 26.13 11.94
CA GLU A 237 -4.08 27.27 12.06
C GLU A 237 -4.75 28.43 12.79
N GLY A 238 -6.04 28.70 12.55
CA GLY A 238 -6.79 29.71 13.31
C GLY A 238 -6.92 29.41 14.81
N ILE A 239 -6.77 28.15 15.24
CA ILE A 239 -6.85 27.71 16.65
C ILE A 239 -5.46 27.65 17.29
N ALA A 240 -4.47 27.10 16.58
CA ALA A 240 -3.12 26.82 17.09
C ALA A 240 -2.07 27.89 16.72
N GLY A 241 -2.23 28.52 15.55
CA GLY A 241 -1.47 29.65 15.03
C GLY A 241 0.05 29.50 15.06
N ASP A 242 0.70 28.48 14.50
CA ASP A 242 0.93 28.46 13.05
C ASP A 242 1.46 27.11 12.49
N THR A 243 1.78 26.10 13.33
CA THR A 243 2.39 24.82 12.88
C THR A 243 1.36 23.69 12.80
N VAL A 244 0.63 23.64 11.70
CA VAL A 244 -0.36 22.59 11.43
C VAL A 244 -0.02 21.85 10.15
N ASP A 245 0.16 20.54 10.30
CA ASP A 245 0.20 19.62 9.20
C ASP A 245 -1.15 18.93 9.03
N VAL A 246 -1.70 18.98 7.82
CA VAL A 246 -2.90 18.26 7.44
C VAL A 246 -2.56 17.40 6.24
N PHE A 247 -2.86 16.11 6.31
CA PHE A 247 -2.58 15.13 5.26
C PHE A 247 -3.80 14.24 5.02
N GLY A 248 -3.91 13.68 3.80
CA GLY A 248 -4.96 12.75 3.44
C GLY A 248 -6.15 13.42 2.76
N GLY A 249 -7.35 12.86 2.90
CA GLY A 249 -8.55 13.36 2.22
C GLY A 249 -8.58 13.14 0.69
N GLY A 250 -7.61 12.39 0.14
CA GLY A 250 -7.63 11.96 -1.25
C GLY A 250 -8.73 10.94 -1.52
N ASP A 251 -9.33 11.02 -2.72
CA ASP A 251 -10.29 10.04 -3.21
C ASP A 251 -9.61 8.68 -3.34
N CYS A 252 -10.18 7.66 -2.69
CA CYS A 252 -9.73 6.27 -2.75
C CYS A 252 -9.73 5.63 -4.15
N ASP A 253 -10.18 6.37 -5.17
CA ASP A 253 -10.26 5.88 -6.54
C ASP A 253 -8.95 6.03 -7.32
N ALA A 254 -8.08 6.96 -6.91
CA ALA A 254 -6.79 7.12 -7.56
C ALA A 254 -5.88 5.95 -7.17
N ASP A 255 -5.27 5.32 -8.17
CA ASP A 255 -3.99 4.61 -7.99
C ASP A 255 -2.87 5.61 -7.65
N SER A 256 -3.18 6.64 -6.83
CA SER A 256 -2.23 7.58 -6.28
C SER A 256 -1.29 6.76 -5.43
N GLY A 257 -0.07 6.61 -5.95
CA GLY A 257 1.03 5.98 -5.24
C GLY A 257 1.03 6.42 -3.80
N PHE A 258 1.23 5.44 -2.92
CA PHE A 258 1.51 5.63 -1.51
C PHE A 258 2.39 6.87 -1.32
N MET A 259 2.01 7.76 -0.40
CA MET A 259 2.68 9.02 -0.03
C MET A 259 4.06 9.22 -0.66
N THR A 260 4.12 9.72 -1.89
CA THR A 260 5.29 10.49 -2.32
C THR A 260 5.05 11.89 -1.77
N PHE A 261 5.94 12.37 -0.90
CA PHE A 261 6.02 13.79 -0.56
C PHE A 261 5.89 14.63 -1.85
N PRO A 262 5.18 15.78 -1.84
CA PRO A 262 4.94 16.53 -3.06
C PRO A 262 6.29 16.87 -3.72
N PRO A 263 6.48 16.64 -5.03
CA PRO A 263 7.64 17.20 -5.71
C PRO A 263 7.55 18.72 -5.61
N THR A 264 8.59 19.34 -5.05
CA THR A 264 8.72 20.78 -4.91
C THR A 264 8.57 21.44 -6.28
N THR A 265 7.57 22.33 -6.42
CA THR A 265 7.38 23.31 -7.50
C THR A 265 7.37 22.79 -8.95
N ALA A 266 6.20 22.91 -9.57
CA ALA A 266 6.04 22.86 -11.03
C ALA A 266 7.02 23.82 -11.74
N ILE A 267 7.89 23.26 -12.57
CA ILE A 267 8.74 24.00 -13.52
C ILE A 267 7.82 24.82 -14.43
N VAL A 268 7.97 26.15 -14.38
CA VAL A 268 7.35 27.08 -15.33
C VAL A 268 7.85 26.70 -16.74
N PRO A 269 6.97 26.36 -17.70
CA PRO A 269 7.41 26.06 -19.05
C PRO A 269 8.01 27.32 -19.69
N PRO A 270 9.13 27.21 -20.42
CA PRO A 270 9.71 28.34 -21.14
C PRO A 270 8.72 28.88 -22.18
N PRO A 271 8.83 30.17 -22.55
CA PRO A 271 7.89 30.81 -23.46
C PRO A 271 7.82 30.07 -24.79
N THR A 272 6.59 29.77 -25.20
CA THR A 272 6.25 29.11 -26.47
C THR A 272 6.80 29.91 -27.64
N MET A 273 7.74 29.31 -28.36
CA MET A 273 8.16 29.75 -29.68
C MET A 273 7.13 29.22 -30.68
N ASP A 274 6.38 30.13 -31.31
CA ASP A 274 5.43 29.80 -32.38
C ASP A 274 6.20 29.14 -33.55
N ILE A 275 5.96 27.84 -33.74
CA ILE A 275 6.35 27.09 -34.94
C ILE A 275 5.08 26.54 -35.56
N ASP A 276 4.88 26.87 -36.84
CA ASP A 276 3.70 26.56 -37.64
C ASP A 276 3.34 25.07 -37.65
N SER A 277 2.05 24.79 -37.45
CA SER A 277 1.48 23.51 -37.03
C SER A 277 0.95 22.63 -38.17
N GLU A 278 1.75 22.31 -39.20
CA GLU A 278 1.31 21.35 -40.24
C GLU A 278 2.26 20.17 -40.55
N ASP A 279 3.37 19.97 -39.83
CA ASP A 279 4.31 18.85 -40.11
C ASP A 279 4.69 17.94 -38.92
N LEU A 280 3.97 17.98 -37.79
CA LEU A 280 4.30 17.19 -36.58
C LEU A 280 3.23 16.16 -36.19
N ALA A 281 2.91 15.24 -37.10
CA ALA A 281 2.11 14.07 -36.79
C ALA A 281 2.71 12.79 -37.37
N LEU A 282 3.94 12.40 -36.99
CA LEU A 282 4.42 11.00 -37.15
C LEU A 282 5.76 10.61 -36.48
N ASP A 283 6.23 11.23 -35.40
CA ASP A 283 7.59 10.88 -34.88
C ASP A 283 7.78 10.85 -33.34
N VAL A 284 6.76 10.45 -32.56
CA VAL A 284 6.86 10.30 -31.09
C VAL A 284 6.60 8.85 -30.62
N LEU A 285 7.04 7.84 -31.38
CA LEU A 285 7.21 6.46 -30.89
C LEU A 285 8.36 5.76 -31.64
N ARG A 286 9.57 6.32 -31.58
CA ARG A 286 10.79 5.57 -31.92
C ARG A 286 11.53 5.20 -30.65
N THR A 287 11.02 4.18 -29.97
CA THR A 287 11.91 3.30 -29.19
C THR A 287 13.01 2.81 -30.14
N PRO A 288 14.27 2.72 -29.68
CA PRO A 288 15.31 2.10 -30.49
C PRO A 288 14.84 0.69 -30.88
N PRO A 289 15.14 0.22 -32.10
CA PRO A 289 14.83 -1.14 -32.49
C PRO A 289 15.81 -2.06 -31.75
N SER A 290 15.57 -2.33 -30.46
CA SER A 290 16.04 -3.59 -29.91
C SER A 290 15.25 -4.63 -30.69
N GLY A 291 15.96 -5.52 -31.39
CA GLY A 291 15.34 -6.54 -32.24
C GLY A 291 14.57 -7.61 -31.44
N ASP A 292 14.23 -7.32 -30.18
CA ASP A 292 13.68 -8.27 -29.26
C ASP A 292 12.16 -8.33 -29.43
N ILE A 293 11.65 -9.52 -29.69
CA ILE A 293 10.22 -9.78 -29.85
C ILE A 293 9.66 -10.05 -28.44
N PRO A 294 8.69 -9.28 -27.93
CA PRO A 294 8.13 -9.54 -26.61
C PRO A 294 7.46 -10.92 -26.57
N MET A 295 7.67 -11.65 -25.48
CA MET A 295 7.05 -12.94 -25.20
C MET A 295 6.12 -12.83 -24.00
N GLU A 296 4.91 -13.36 -24.15
CA GLU A 296 4.00 -13.56 -23.03
C GLU A 296 4.60 -14.59 -22.07
N TYR A 297 4.42 -14.35 -20.78
CA TYR A 297 4.79 -15.28 -19.71
C TYR A 297 3.67 -15.35 -18.67
N GLU A 298 3.63 -16.47 -17.95
CA GLU A 298 2.69 -16.69 -16.85
C GLU A 298 3.49 -16.93 -15.56
N THR A 299 3.17 -16.19 -14.49
CA THR A 299 3.76 -16.42 -13.17
C THR A 299 3.16 -17.69 -12.55
N LEU A 300 4.02 -18.69 -12.32
CA LEU A 300 3.68 -19.95 -11.64
C LEU A 300 3.76 -19.85 -10.11
N GLY A 301 4.61 -18.96 -9.61
CA GLY A 301 4.79 -18.71 -8.18
C GLY A 301 5.60 -17.43 -7.96
N MET A 302 5.26 -16.68 -6.91
CA MET A 302 5.99 -15.48 -6.50
C MET A 302 5.79 -15.29 -5.00
N GLY A 303 6.84 -14.89 -4.28
CA GLY A 303 6.73 -14.61 -2.86
C GLY A 303 8.06 -14.43 -2.17
N SER A 304 8.00 -14.39 -0.84
CA SER A 304 9.14 -14.19 0.06
C SER A 304 9.43 -15.43 0.92
N GLU A 305 8.82 -16.58 0.64
CA GLU A 305 9.04 -17.83 1.37
C GLU A 305 9.41 -18.95 0.40
N SER A 306 10.54 -19.62 0.66
CA SER A 306 11.02 -20.73 -0.17
C SER A 306 11.94 -21.68 0.60
N GLY A 307 11.93 -22.95 0.19
CA GLY A 307 12.95 -23.96 0.53
C GLY A 307 14.33 -23.67 -0.06
N VAL A 308 14.37 -22.91 -1.15
CA VAL A 308 15.61 -22.53 -1.83
C VAL A 308 16.22 -21.34 -1.11
N THR A 309 17.25 -21.62 -0.31
CA THR A 309 17.96 -20.62 0.53
C THR A 309 19.11 -19.94 -0.20
N GLY A 310 19.60 -20.52 -1.30
CA GLY A 310 20.63 -19.92 -2.15
C GLY A 310 20.04 -19.05 -3.26
N ARG A 311 20.84 -18.12 -3.78
CA ARG A 311 20.51 -17.45 -5.04
C ARG A 311 20.51 -18.49 -6.15
N LEU A 312 19.46 -18.49 -6.98
CA LEU A 312 19.31 -19.44 -8.08
C LEU A 312 18.64 -18.77 -9.26
N LEU A 313 19.30 -18.80 -10.41
CA LEU A 313 18.73 -18.42 -11.70
C LEU A 313 18.86 -19.65 -12.59
N THR A 314 17.75 -20.33 -12.85
CA THR A 314 17.76 -21.58 -13.60
C THR A 314 16.54 -21.70 -14.49
N THR A 315 16.64 -22.59 -15.48
CA THR A 315 15.54 -22.92 -16.37
C THR A 315 15.32 -24.41 -16.43
N PHE A 316 14.07 -24.81 -16.67
CA PHE A 316 13.66 -26.20 -16.82
C PHE A 316 12.97 -26.39 -18.16
N ASP A 317 13.41 -27.39 -18.91
CA ASP A 317 12.88 -27.78 -20.22
C ASP A 317 12.21 -29.16 -20.20
N ASN A 318 12.10 -29.77 -19.01
CA ASN A 318 11.46 -31.06 -18.81
C ASN A 318 10.78 -31.16 -17.44
N ALA A 319 9.76 -32.01 -17.37
CA ALA A 319 8.92 -32.15 -16.19
C ALA A 319 9.64 -32.76 -14.99
N GLN A 320 10.59 -33.67 -15.20
CA GLN A 320 11.24 -34.39 -14.11
C GLN A 320 12.16 -33.47 -13.29
N ASP A 321 12.94 -32.62 -13.98
CA ASP A 321 13.82 -31.66 -13.32
C ASP A 321 13.01 -30.57 -12.62
N PHE A 322 11.94 -30.08 -13.26
CA PHE A 322 11.05 -29.10 -12.64
C PHE A 322 10.31 -29.66 -11.42
N GLU A 323 9.84 -30.91 -11.46
CA GLU A 323 9.20 -31.57 -10.32
C GLU A 323 10.14 -31.70 -9.11
N SER A 324 11.39 -32.10 -9.36
CA SER A 324 12.41 -32.21 -8.32
C SER A 324 12.70 -30.85 -7.68
N PHE A 325 12.84 -29.82 -8.51
CA PHE A 325 13.03 -28.45 -8.05
C PHE A 325 11.82 -27.91 -7.27
N TRP A 326 10.61 -28.14 -7.75
CA TRP A 326 9.39 -27.65 -7.11
C TRP A 326 9.19 -28.23 -5.71
N ALA A 327 9.52 -29.52 -5.53
CA ALA A 327 9.53 -30.17 -4.24
C ALA A 327 10.55 -29.52 -3.26
N GLU A 328 11.74 -29.12 -3.75
CA GLU A 328 12.71 -28.37 -2.95
C GLU A 328 12.17 -26.98 -2.59
N HIS A 329 11.70 -26.22 -3.57
CA HIS A 329 11.15 -24.87 -3.40
C HIS A 329 10.03 -24.82 -2.35
N THR A 330 9.14 -25.81 -2.34
CA THR A 330 7.98 -25.84 -1.43
C THR A 330 8.27 -26.54 -0.09
N SER A 331 9.47 -27.08 0.12
CA SER A 331 9.81 -27.89 1.30
C SER A 331 9.73 -27.16 2.64
N ASN A 332 9.86 -25.83 2.64
CA ASN A 332 9.74 -24.98 3.85
C ASN A 332 8.31 -24.50 4.13
N THR A 333 7.33 -24.89 3.31
CA THR A 333 5.92 -24.51 3.52
C THR A 333 5.17 -25.63 4.24
N ASN A 334 4.27 -25.27 5.16
CA ASN A 334 3.46 -26.27 5.88
C ASN A 334 2.46 -27.01 4.98
N ASP A 335 2.13 -26.42 3.82
CA ASP A 335 1.27 -27.00 2.80
C ASP A 335 1.90 -26.78 1.41
N PRO A 336 2.76 -27.73 0.95
CA PRO A 336 3.47 -27.60 -0.32
C PRO A 336 2.51 -27.36 -1.49
N LEU A 337 2.78 -26.29 -2.25
CA LEU A 337 2.04 -25.95 -3.47
C LEU A 337 2.07 -27.13 -4.47
N PRO A 338 1.02 -27.36 -5.28
CA PRO A 338 1.02 -28.44 -6.25
C PRO A 338 2.07 -28.15 -7.31
N LEU A 339 2.61 -29.20 -7.91
CA LEU A 339 3.39 -29.04 -9.13
C LEU A 339 2.53 -28.35 -10.23
N PRO A 340 2.93 -27.19 -10.76
CA PRO A 340 2.22 -26.53 -11.84
C PRO A 340 2.20 -27.39 -13.12
N ASN A 341 1.09 -27.37 -13.84
CA ASN A 341 0.99 -28.04 -15.14
C ASN A 341 1.67 -27.21 -16.22
N VAL A 342 2.74 -27.74 -16.81
CA VAL A 342 3.54 -27.10 -17.86
C VAL A 342 3.68 -28.08 -19.04
N ASP A 343 3.36 -27.63 -20.25
CA ASP A 343 3.59 -28.42 -21.45
C ASP A 343 5.02 -28.20 -21.96
N PHE A 344 5.98 -28.94 -21.40
CA PHE A 344 7.40 -28.86 -21.77
C PHE A 344 7.72 -29.21 -23.25
N ARG A 345 6.72 -29.53 -24.08
CA ARG A 345 6.90 -29.63 -25.53
C ARG A 345 6.87 -28.26 -26.23
N SER A 346 6.18 -27.30 -25.64
CA SER A 346 5.95 -25.97 -26.21
C SER A 346 6.37 -24.84 -25.27
N GLU A 347 6.53 -25.15 -23.99
CA GLU A 347 6.85 -24.21 -22.92
C GLU A 347 8.16 -24.61 -22.21
N MET A 348 8.72 -23.66 -21.47
CA MET A 348 9.77 -23.91 -20.49
C MET A 348 9.53 -23.05 -19.25
N VAL A 349 10.22 -23.36 -18.15
CA VAL A 349 10.11 -22.61 -16.89
C VAL A 349 11.41 -21.91 -16.59
N ALA A 350 11.36 -20.67 -16.09
CA ALA A 350 12.48 -20.02 -15.42
C ALA A 350 12.14 -19.79 -13.94
N ALA A 351 13.11 -20.09 -13.09
CA ALA A 351 13.04 -19.94 -11.65
C ALA A 351 14.11 -18.94 -11.22
N LEU A 352 13.68 -17.85 -10.59
CA LEU A 352 14.53 -16.77 -10.09
C LEU A 352 14.37 -16.68 -8.58
N PHE A 353 15.46 -16.87 -7.85
CA PHE A 353 15.53 -16.84 -6.40
C PHE A 353 16.65 -15.92 -5.97
N TRP A 354 16.34 -15.03 -5.04
CA TRP A 354 17.35 -14.14 -4.46
C TRP A 354 18.10 -14.77 -3.27
N GLY A 355 17.71 -15.98 -2.87
CA GLY A 355 18.20 -16.65 -1.68
C GLY A 355 17.67 -16.02 -0.40
N GLN A 356 18.19 -16.49 0.73
CA GLN A 356 17.77 -16.04 2.05
C GLN A 356 18.22 -14.59 2.32
N ARG A 357 17.30 -13.77 2.82
CA ARG A 357 17.51 -12.38 3.23
C ARG A 357 17.06 -12.20 4.68
N THR A 358 17.63 -11.23 5.36
CA THR A 358 17.40 -10.96 6.79
C THR A 358 16.31 -9.93 7.06
N SER A 359 15.64 -9.46 6.02
CA SER A 359 14.48 -8.58 6.10
C SER A 359 13.47 -8.85 4.98
N ASP A 360 12.28 -8.29 5.10
CA ASP A 360 11.22 -8.31 4.09
C ASP A 360 11.37 -7.25 2.99
N GLY A 361 12.28 -6.30 3.14
CA GLY A 361 12.50 -5.23 2.17
C GLY A 361 13.14 -5.67 0.83
N PHE A 362 13.44 -6.96 0.64
CA PHE A 362 14.02 -7.45 -0.61
C PHE A 362 12.93 -7.95 -1.56
N PHE A 363 12.91 -7.42 -2.78
CA PHE A 363 11.95 -7.82 -3.81
C PHE A 363 12.62 -8.27 -5.13
N LEU A 364 12.09 -9.35 -5.69
CA LEU A 364 12.50 -9.88 -6.99
C LEU A 364 11.27 -9.93 -7.90
N GLY A 365 11.37 -9.28 -9.08
CA GLY A 365 10.25 -9.22 -10.02
C GLY A 365 10.70 -9.30 -11.48
N VAL A 366 10.26 -10.31 -12.22
CA VAL A 366 10.38 -10.39 -13.69
C VAL A 366 9.55 -9.27 -14.30
N THR A 367 10.20 -8.42 -15.09
CA THR A 367 9.56 -7.26 -15.74
C THR A 367 9.19 -7.56 -17.18
N SER A 368 10.00 -8.36 -17.89
CA SER A 368 9.70 -8.76 -19.26
C SER A 368 10.42 -10.04 -19.65
N VAL A 369 9.83 -10.78 -20.57
CA VAL A 369 10.50 -11.83 -21.32
C VAL A 369 10.48 -11.45 -22.79
N SER A 370 11.61 -11.48 -23.48
CA SER A 370 11.71 -11.13 -24.90
C SER A 370 12.62 -12.10 -25.65
N LEU A 371 12.50 -12.16 -26.98
CA LEU A 371 13.22 -13.07 -27.86
C LEU A 371 14.12 -12.31 -28.83
N THR A 372 15.42 -12.57 -28.80
CA THR A 372 16.41 -11.79 -29.57
C THR A 372 16.48 -12.18 -31.06
N ASP A 373 16.18 -13.43 -31.43
CA ASP A 373 16.18 -13.92 -32.81
C ASP A 373 15.15 -15.04 -33.00
N SER A 374 14.33 -14.95 -34.05
CA SER A 374 13.38 -15.99 -34.44
C SER A 374 14.02 -17.30 -34.96
N ASN A 375 15.27 -17.27 -35.43
CA ASN A 375 15.95 -18.43 -36.02
C ASN A 375 16.75 -19.25 -35.01
N ASP A 376 17.23 -18.63 -33.94
CA ASP A 376 17.83 -19.28 -32.78
C ASP A 376 17.28 -18.62 -31.51
N PRO A 377 16.14 -19.12 -30.99
CA PRO A 377 15.36 -18.43 -29.98
C PRO A 377 16.13 -18.36 -28.66
N GLU A 378 16.85 -17.26 -28.43
CA GLU A 378 17.39 -16.89 -27.13
C GLU A 378 16.40 -15.97 -26.42
N ALA A 379 15.87 -16.42 -25.28
CA ALA A 379 15.02 -15.60 -24.44
C ALA A 379 15.88 -14.71 -23.52
N THR A 380 15.56 -13.43 -23.43
CA THR A 380 16.08 -12.53 -22.40
C THR A 380 15.00 -12.32 -21.34
N ILE A 381 15.28 -12.70 -20.10
CA ILE A 381 14.43 -12.43 -18.95
C ILE A 381 15.00 -11.20 -18.24
N SER A 382 14.32 -10.08 -18.37
CA SER A 382 14.61 -8.87 -17.59
C SER A 382 13.86 -8.93 -16.28
N TYR A 383 14.54 -8.61 -15.19
CA TYR A 383 13.96 -8.65 -13.86
C TYR A 383 14.59 -7.59 -12.96
N ASN A 384 13.81 -7.07 -12.02
CA ASN A 384 14.25 -6.13 -11.01
C ASN A 384 14.68 -6.88 -9.75
N LEU A 385 15.76 -6.37 -9.14
CA LEU A 385 16.19 -6.70 -7.80
C LEU A 385 16.15 -5.40 -6.99
N GLU A 386 15.22 -5.33 -6.05
CA GLU A 386 15.00 -4.18 -5.16
C GLU A 386 15.54 -4.51 -3.78
N CYS A 387 16.59 -3.82 -3.37
CA CYS A 387 17.17 -4.05 -2.04
C CYS A 387 16.31 -3.43 -0.96
N ALA A 388 16.43 -3.97 0.26
CA ALA A 388 15.81 -3.35 1.42
C ALA A 388 16.28 -1.90 1.57
N GLY A 389 15.37 -0.96 1.31
CA GLY A 389 15.50 0.44 1.69
C GLY A 389 14.80 0.69 3.03
N GLY A 390 15.33 1.62 3.82
CA GLY A 390 14.66 2.12 5.04
C GLY A 390 14.47 1.08 6.16
N THR A 391 13.38 1.25 6.92
CA THR A 391 13.03 0.42 8.09
C THR A 391 12.31 -0.87 7.68
N ALA A 392 13.03 -1.78 7.04
CA ALA A 392 12.51 -3.13 6.77
C ALA A 392 12.46 -3.97 8.06
N ASP A 393 11.42 -4.78 8.23
CA ASP A 393 11.30 -5.65 9.40
C ASP A 393 12.34 -6.76 9.32
N THR A 394 12.96 -7.10 10.46
CA THR A 394 13.96 -8.18 10.54
C THR A 394 13.28 -9.55 10.53
N ILE A 395 12.81 -9.98 9.37
CA ILE A 395 12.24 -11.30 9.11
C ILE A 395 13.03 -12.03 8.02
N LEU A 396 13.24 -13.33 8.19
CA LEU A 396 13.91 -14.14 7.18
C LEU A 396 12.99 -14.33 5.98
N THR A 397 13.44 -13.90 4.80
CA THR A 397 12.71 -14.07 3.54
C THR A 397 13.56 -14.79 2.50
N GLN A 398 12.94 -15.36 1.48
CA GLN A 398 13.54 -15.92 0.28
C GLN A 398 12.78 -15.41 -0.96
N PRO A 399 13.01 -14.15 -1.38
CA PRO A 399 12.33 -13.55 -2.52
C PRO A 399 12.52 -14.39 -3.78
N HIS A 400 11.42 -14.70 -4.45
CA HIS A 400 11.44 -15.54 -5.65
C HIS A 400 10.31 -15.22 -6.61
N GLN A 401 10.54 -15.54 -7.87
CA GLN A 401 9.51 -15.63 -8.90
C GLN A 401 9.83 -16.76 -9.88
N ILE A 402 8.80 -17.53 -10.21
CA ILE A 402 8.85 -18.64 -11.15
C ILE A 402 7.86 -18.31 -12.26
N VAL A 403 8.33 -18.32 -13.50
CA VAL A 403 7.52 -18.00 -14.69
C VAL A 403 7.62 -19.11 -15.72
N LYS A 404 6.53 -19.38 -16.44
CA LYS A 404 6.56 -20.17 -17.67
C LYS A 404 6.35 -19.29 -18.90
N PHE A 405 6.98 -19.67 -20.01
CA PHE A 405 6.90 -18.97 -21.28
C PHE A 405 7.17 -19.94 -22.43
N SER A 406 6.98 -19.47 -23.67
CA SER A 406 7.24 -20.29 -24.86
C SER A 406 8.71 -20.76 -24.91
N TYR A 407 8.92 -21.98 -25.39
CA TYR A 407 10.24 -22.60 -25.43
C TYR A 407 11.30 -21.75 -26.16
N ALA A 408 12.49 -21.66 -25.56
CA ALA A 408 13.67 -21.01 -26.11
C ALA A 408 14.88 -21.97 -26.05
N SER A 409 15.78 -21.91 -27.02
CA SER A 409 16.99 -22.74 -27.06
C SER A 409 17.99 -22.35 -25.97
N ARG A 410 17.97 -21.07 -25.56
CA ARG A 410 18.82 -20.48 -24.54
C ARG A 410 18.06 -19.42 -23.77
N VAL A 411 18.48 -19.18 -22.53
CA VAL A 411 17.91 -18.13 -21.68
C VAL A 411 19.03 -17.30 -21.10
N LYS A 412 18.91 -15.98 -21.23
CA LYS A 412 19.77 -14.98 -20.65
C LYS A 412 19.00 -14.24 -19.56
N PHE A 413 19.56 -14.18 -18.36
CA PHE A 413 19.02 -13.40 -17.26
C PHE A 413 19.65 -12.02 -17.27
N ASN A 414 18.83 -10.97 -17.31
CA ASN A 414 19.25 -9.58 -17.37
C ASN A 414 18.75 -8.81 -16.14
N PRO A 415 19.49 -8.82 -15.02
CA PRO A 415 19.09 -8.08 -13.82
C PRO A 415 19.11 -6.57 -14.07
N THR A 416 18.13 -5.88 -13.51
CA THR A 416 18.15 -4.45 -13.25
C THR A 416 18.15 -4.28 -11.73
N TYR A 417 19.22 -3.68 -11.19
CA TYR A 417 19.28 -3.39 -9.77
C TYR A 417 18.59 -2.07 -9.51
N VAL A 418 17.50 -2.11 -8.76
CA VAL A 418 16.85 -0.91 -8.25
C VAL A 418 17.52 -0.60 -6.93
N GLN A 419 18.46 0.33 -6.99
CA GLN A 419 19.22 0.79 -5.85
C GLN A 419 18.55 2.05 -5.30
N TYR A 420 18.27 2.04 -4.00
CA TYR A 420 17.86 3.24 -3.30
C TYR A 420 19.09 4.10 -3.04
N PRO A 421 19.01 5.43 -3.22
CA PRO A 421 20.12 6.31 -2.86
C PRO A 421 20.46 6.14 -1.37
N ILE A 422 21.74 6.35 -1.01
CA ILE A 422 22.13 6.53 0.39
C ILE A 422 21.49 7.83 0.85
N GLY A 423 20.43 7.71 1.65
CA GLY A 423 19.86 8.85 2.35
C GLY A 423 20.86 9.36 3.37
N PHE A 424 21.04 10.67 3.46
CA PHE A 424 21.85 11.30 4.48
C PHE A 424 21.08 12.41 5.18
N PHE A 425 21.43 12.61 6.44
CA PHE A 425 20.95 13.70 7.27
C PHE A 425 22.17 14.44 7.84
N LEU A 426 22.30 15.71 7.47
CA LEU A 426 23.34 16.60 7.98
C LEU A 426 22.72 17.64 8.90
N GLU A 427 23.28 17.80 10.09
CA GLU A 427 22.98 18.91 11.01
C GLU A 427 24.16 19.87 11.03
N PHE A 428 23.87 21.17 10.93
CA PHE A 428 24.85 22.24 10.93
C PHE A 428 24.60 23.15 12.14
N ASP A 429 25.67 23.46 12.89
CA ASP A 429 25.64 24.38 14.04
C ASP A 429 25.68 25.86 13.62
N THR A 430 24.99 26.21 12.53
CA THR A 430 24.91 27.59 12.01
C THR A 430 23.53 27.88 11.44
N THR A 431 23.04 29.08 11.70
CA THR A 431 21.79 29.62 11.13
C THR A 431 22.07 30.76 10.15
N ASP A 432 23.35 30.99 9.79
CA ASP A 432 23.73 32.03 8.82
C ASP A 432 23.37 31.56 7.40
N GLU A 433 22.40 32.24 6.77
CA GLU A 433 21.90 31.87 5.44
C GLU A 433 22.97 31.89 4.34
N ASP A 434 23.96 32.79 4.44
CA ASP A 434 25.05 32.86 3.45
C ASP A 434 26.01 31.69 3.62
N GLU A 435 26.20 31.21 4.85
CA GLU A 435 26.97 30.00 5.14
C GLU A 435 26.22 28.74 4.69
N LEU A 436 24.95 28.60 5.05
CA LEU A 436 24.10 27.49 4.63
C LEU A 436 23.98 27.41 3.11
N GLY A 437 23.85 28.55 2.42
CA GLY A 437 23.84 28.61 0.96
C GLY A 437 25.14 28.08 0.34
N ARG A 438 26.31 28.41 0.91
CA ARG A 438 27.59 27.87 0.44
C ARG A 438 27.70 26.36 0.66
N ILE A 439 27.25 25.88 1.82
CA ILE A 439 27.24 24.45 2.16
C ILE A 439 26.33 23.69 1.21
N TYR A 440 25.14 24.24 0.95
CA TYR A 440 24.19 23.65 0.02
C TYR A 440 24.75 23.59 -1.41
N ASP A 441 25.35 24.69 -1.90
CA ASP A 441 26.02 24.70 -3.21
C ASP A 441 27.15 23.64 -3.28
N GLU A 442 27.88 23.44 -2.19
CA GLU A 442 28.93 22.42 -2.09
C GLU A 442 28.34 21.00 -2.16
N ILE A 443 27.26 20.73 -1.42
CA ILE A 443 26.52 19.46 -1.46
C ILE A 443 25.92 19.22 -2.85
N GLU A 444 25.28 20.23 -3.45
CA GLU A 444 24.69 20.17 -4.79
C GLU A 444 25.76 19.89 -5.87
N SER A 445 27.00 20.32 -5.63
CA SER A 445 28.14 20.06 -6.50
C SER A 445 28.76 18.67 -6.34
N LEU A 446 28.36 17.90 -5.32
CA LEU A 446 28.89 16.56 -5.09
C LEU A 446 28.55 15.67 -6.30
N PRO A 447 29.54 14.96 -6.86
CA PRO A 447 29.23 13.98 -7.90
C PRO A 447 28.27 12.93 -7.32
N GLY A 448 27.37 12.41 -8.14
CA GLY A 448 26.45 11.33 -7.72
C GLY A 448 25.34 11.75 -6.76
N LEU A 449 25.11 13.03 -6.50
CA LEU A 449 23.88 13.46 -5.83
C LEU A 449 22.67 13.15 -6.72
N VAL A 450 21.76 12.31 -6.21
CA VAL A 450 20.54 11.88 -6.93
C VAL A 450 19.37 12.78 -6.54
N GLU A 451 19.33 13.16 -5.27
CA GLU A 451 18.26 13.95 -4.70
C GLU A 451 18.85 14.84 -3.60
N LEU A 452 18.39 16.08 -3.54
CA LEU A 452 18.66 17.00 -2.44
C LEU A 452 17.33 17.66 -2.13
N ASP A 453 16.89 17.58 -0.89
CA ASP A 453 15.67 18.30 -0.53
C ASP A 453 15.94 19.79 -0.70
N SER A 454 15.04 20.45 -1.42
CA SER A 454 15.19 21.78 -2.00
C SER A 454 15.42 22.92 -1.00
N LYS A 455 15.40 22.62 0.31
CA LYS A 455 15.63 23.58 1.40
C LYS A 455 16.31 22.91 2.58
N TRP A 456 17.23 23.64 3.21
CA TRP A 456 17.62 23.36 4.60
C TRP A 456 16.46 23.74 5.54
N PHE A 457 16.29 22.96 6.61
CA PHE A 457 15.31 23.19 7.64
C PHE A 457 16.01 23.72 8.88
N CYS A 458 15.85 25.01 9.17
CA CYS A 458 16.27 25.57 10.46
C CYS A 458 15.10 25.43 11.44
N HIS A 459 15.32 24.75 12.56
CA HIS A 459 14.29 24.63 13.59
C HIS A 459 14.16 25.97 14.33
N GLU A 460 12.97 26.58 14.33
CA GLU A 460 12.75 27.81 15.11
C GLU A 460 13.08 27.57 16.59
N GLY A 461 13.94 28.42 17.15
CA GLY A 461 14.40 28.31 18.54
C GLY A 461 15.64 27.42 18.77
N TYR A 462 16.19 26.80 17.74
CA TYR A 462 17.47 26.08 17.80
C TYR A 462 18.56 26.81 17.01
N ASP A 463 19.81 26.69 17.45
CA ASP A 463 20.97 27.26 16.76
C ASP A 463 21.51 26.28 15.67
N SER A 464 20.67 25.37 15.16
CA SER A 464 21.05 24.38 14.14
C SER A 464 20.05 24.31 12.99
N CYS A 465 20.57 23.93 11.81
CA CYS A 465 19.78 23.70 10.60
C CYS A 465 20.13 22.33 10.00
N GLU A 466 19.20 21.73 9.28
CA GLU A 466 19.31 20.38 8.74
C GLU A 466 19.22 20.38 7.21
N VAL A 467 19.98 19.50 6.56
CA VAL A 467 19.86 19.22 5.11
C VAL A 467 19.70 17.73 4.91
N HIS A 468 18.70 17.35 4.11
CA HIS A 468 18.44 15.97 3.72
C HIS A 468 18.75 15.78 2.24
N GLY A 469 19.33 14.64 1.90
CA GLY A 469 19.56 14.29 0.50
C GLY A 469 19.86 12.81 0.30
N GLY A 470 20.09 12.46 -0.95
CA GLY A 470 20.38 11.11 -1.41
C GLY A 470 21.59 11.09 -2.34
N LEU A 471 22.61 10.30 -1.99
CA LEU A 471 23.76 10.03 -2.86
C LEU A 471 23.57 8.71 -3.61
N ASP A 472 24.06 8.64 -4.84
CA ASP A 472 24.04 7.45 -5.68
C ASP A 472 24.99 6.40 -5.12
N VAL A 473 24.41 5.31 -4.62
CA VAL A 473 25.15 4.13 -4.13
C VAL A 473 25.99 3.47 -5.21
N ALA A 474 25.68 3.66 -6.50
CA ALA A 474 26.52 3.15 -7.58
C ALA A 474 27.84 3.91 -7.70
N MET A 475 27.88 5.15 -7.21
CA MET A 475 29.05 6.01 -7.26
C MET A 475 29.87 6.00 -5.96
N TYR A 476 29.22 5.78 -4.82
CA TYR A 476 29.85 5.77 -3.50
C TYR A 476 29.40 4.58 -2.66
N GLY A 477 30.36 3.89 -2.01
CA GLY A 477 30.04 3.10 -0.83
C GLY A 477 29.78 4.02 0.37
N THR A 478 29.21 3.46 1.44
CA THR A 478 28.85 4.23 2.64
C THR A 478 30.03 4.99 3.24
N SER A 479 31.22 4.38 3.25
CA SER A 479 32.43 5.00 3.80
C SER A 479 32.92 6.14 2.92
N GLU A 480 32.90 6.01 1.59
CA GLU A 480 33.25 7.10 0.69
C GLU A 480 32.22 8.23 0.73
N ALA A 481 30.93 7.90 0.79
CA ALA A 481 29.86 8.88 0.95
C ALA A 481 30.04 9.66 2.26
N ARG A 482 30.38 8.97 3.36
CA ARG A 482 30.68 9.61 4.64
C ARG A 482 31.90 10.52 4.56
N GLU A 483 33.01 10.05 4.01
CA GLU A 483 34.22 10.87 3.85
C GLU A 483 33.96 12.10 2.97
N LEU A 484 33.16 11.94 1.91
CA LEU A 484 32.74 13.04 1.05
C LEU A 484 31.91 14.07 1.82
N LEU A 485 30.92 13.62 2.61
CA LEU A 485 30.05 14.48 3.42
C LEU A 485 30.80 15.13 4.60
N GLU A 486 31.76 14.43 5.22
CA GLU A 486 32.63 14.99 6.26
C GLU A 486 33.61 16.04 5.70
N GLY A 487 33.89 15.99 4.39
CA GLY A 487 34.69 16.98 3.68
C GLY A 487 33.94 18.27 3.37
N VAL A 488 32.60 18.24 3.37
CA VAL A 488 31.76 19.42 3.24
C VAL A 488 31.94 20.25 4.52
N ASN A 489 32.36 21.51 4.37
CA ASN A 489 32.51 22.48 5.46
C ASN A 489 33.48 22.13 6.61
N ASP A 490 34.76 21.88 6.29
CA ASP A 490 35.96 22.00 7.17
C ASP A 490 35.86 21.50 8.65
N GLY A 491 34.91 20.61 8.97
CA GLY A 491 34.72 20.00 10.29
C GLY A 491 33.54 20.49 11.15
N ASP A 492 32.70 21.41 10.67
CA ASP A 492 31.53 21.94 11.42
C ASP A 492 30.20 21.26 11.02
N VAL A 493 30.27 20.07 10.42
CA VAL A 493 29.10 19.27 10.03
C VAL A 493 28.94 18.09 10.98
N ASN A 494 27.80 18.05 11.68
CA ASN A 494 27.40 16.87 12.44
C ASN A 494 26.60 15.94 11.52
N ILE A 495 27.25 14.87 11.06
CA ILE A 495 26.54 13.79 10.35
C ILE A 495 25.76 12.99 11.39
N MET A 496 24.46 13.26 11.49
CA MET A 496 23.58 12.59 12.44
C MET A 496 23.30 11.16 12.03
N GLU A 497 22.93 10.95 10.76
CA GLU A 497 22.59 9.63 10.27
C GLU A 497 22.85 9.49 8.77
N ILE A 498 23.39 8.33 8.38
CA ILE A 498 23.46 7.90 6.99
C ILE A 498 22.58 6.66 6.91
N PHE A 499 21.46 6.78 6.20
CA PHE A 499 20.55 5.68 5.94
C PHE A 499 21.17 4.78 4.87
N HIS A 500 21.54 3.58 5.29
CA HIS A 500 22.17 2.61 4.42
C HIS A 500 21.16 2.11 3.39
N GLY A 501 21.35 2.48 2.12
CA GLY A 501 20.92 1.60 1.04
C GLY A 501 21.78 0.35 1.12
N ILE A 502 21.21 -0.81 1.44
CA ILE A 502 21.97 -2.06 1.39
C ILE A 502 22.31 -2.29 -0.09
N PRO A 503 23.59 -2.24 -0.49
CA PRO A 503 23.95 -2.40 -1.89
C PRO A 503 23.48 -3.77 -2.38
N CYS A 504 22.84 -3.79 -3.54
CA CYS A 504 22.43 -5.04 -4.17
C CYS A 504 23.58 -5.84 -4.77
N ASP A 505 24.78 -5.25 -4.78
CA ASP A 505 25.98 -5.86 -5.34
C ASP A 505 26.66 -6.80 -4.33
N GLU A 506 26.97 -8.01 -4.83
CA GLU A 506 27.63 -9.11 -4.13
C GLU A 506 29.17 -9.05 -4.21
N SER A 507 29.75 -8.00 -4.78
CA SER A 507 31.20 -7.91 -5.03
C SER A 507 32.08 -7.99 -3.79
N THR A 508 31.52 -7.90 -2.58
CA THR A 508 32.28 -8.09 -1.33
C THR A 508 32.53 -9.56 -0.98
N GLY A 509 31.75 -10.53 -1.49
CA GLY A 509 31.99 -11.97 -1.26
C GLY A 509 32.08 -12.42 0.20
N GLU A 510 31.82 -11.52 1.15
CA GLU A 510 31.80 -11.79 2.57
C GLU A 510 30.33 -11.89 2.98
N ASP A 511 29.95 -13.05 3.52
CA ASP A 511 28.76 -13.19 4.35
C ASP A 511 28.82 -12.07 5.38
N LEU A 512 28.05 -10.99 5.19
CA LEU A 512 27.92 -9.95 6.21
C LEU A 512 27.48 -10.68 7.48
N PRO A 513 28.27 -10.64 8.57
CA PRO A 513 27.88 -11.30 9.79
C PRO A 513 26.52 -10.72 10.23
N PRO A 514 25.63 -11.53 10.82
CA PRO A 514 24.39 -11.01 11.38
C PRO A 514 24.73 -9.82 12.29
N PRO A 515 23.91 -8.75 12.32
CA PRO A 515 24.20 -7.57 13.11
C PRO A 515 24.56 -8.02 14.54
N LEU A 516 25.82 -7.79 14.92
CA LEU A 516 26.32 -8.14 16.24
C LEU A 516 25.59 -7.25 17.24
N LEU A 517 24.57 -7.80 17.89
CA LEU A 517 24.16 -7.37 19.23
C LEU A 517 25.36 -7.58 20.15
N SER A 518 26.20 -6.56 20.31
CA SER A 518 27.31 -6.58 21.26
C SER A 518 26.74 -6.59 22.68
N LEU A 519 26.77 -7.77 23.29
CA LEU A 519 26.59 -7.93 24.72
C LEU A 519 27.91 -7.53 25.40
N GLU A 520 28.06 -6.26 25.74
CA GLU A 520 29.08 -5.85 26.70
C GLU A 520 28.65 -6.29 28.09
N THR A 521 29.29 -7.35 28.59
CA THR A 521 29.23 -7.69 30.01
C THR A 521 30.22 -6.81 30.77
N ASP A 522 29.74 -6.05 31.74
CA ASP A 522 30.62 -5.41 32.71
C ASP A 522 31.38 -6.45 33.55
N ALA A 523 32.41 -6.00 34.26
CA ALA A 523 33.26 -6.84 35.11
C ALA A 523 32.52 -7.53 36.29
N THR A 524 31.19 -7.39 36.39
CA THR A 524 30.35 -8.03 37.42
C THR A 524 29.42 -9.11 36.88
N GLY A 525 29.38 -9.33 35.55
CA GLY A 525 28.69 -10.47 34.94
C GLY A 525 27.16 -10.41 34.99
N ARG A 526 26.56 -9.22 35.00
CA ARG A 526 25.09 -9.05 34.93
C ARG A 526 24.68 -8.29 33.67
N GLY A 527 24.16 -9.01 32.68
CA GLY A 527 23.51 -8.40 31.51
C GLY A 527 22.09 -7.92 31.83
N ARG A 528 21.75 -6.71 31.39
CA ARG A 528 20.37 -6.20 31.30
C ARG A 528 20.03 -6.04 29.82
N LEU A 529 18.90 -6.60 29.38
CA LEU A 529 18.30 -6.29 28.09
C LEU A 529 17.62 -4.91 28.20
N GLY A 530 18.26 -3.90 27.66
CA GLY A 530 17.65 -2.60 27.38
C GLY A 530 17.59 -2.40 25.88
N GLY A 531 16.41 -2.57 25.29
CA GLY A 531 16.15 -2.21 23.89
C GLY A 531 15.90 -0.71 23.81
N GLY A 532 16.84 0.00 23.21
CA GLY A 532 16.74 1.41 22.85
C GLY A 532 18.05 1.83 22.15
N PRO A 533 17.99 2.62 21.07
CA PRO A 533 19.19 3.09 20.38
C PRO A 533 20.02 3.97 21.32
N VAL A 534 21.31 3.69 21.43
CA VAL A 534 22.26 4.50 22.20
C VAL A 534 22.89 5.51 21.25
N MET A 535 22.50 6.78 21.41
CA MET A 535 23.18 7.92 20.78
C MET A 535 24.57 8.08 21.40
N ALA A 536 25.62 7.94 20.60
CA ALA A 536 27.00 8.20 21.02
C ALA A 536 27.52 9.46 20.31
N THR A 537 27.49 10.60 21.01
CA THR A 537 28.19 11.82 20.57
C THR A 537 29.70 11.66 20.79
N TYR A 538 30.47 11.69 19.70
CA TYR A 538 31.92 11.85 19.74
C TYR A 538 32.27 13.33 19.56
N LYS A 539 32.90 13.93 20.56
CA LYS A 539 33.49 15.26 20.45
C LYS A 539 34.98 15.11 20.15
N LYS A 540 35.44 15.63 19.01
CA LYS A 540 36.86 15.68 18.65
C LYS A 540 37.48 16.88 19.38
N GLU A 541 38.49 16.64 20.21
CA GLU A 541 39.32 17.70 20.83
C GLU A 541 40.36 18.26 19.85
#